data_AF-A0A517PYC8-F1
#
_entry.id   AF-A0A517PYC8-F1
#
_cell.length_a   1.000
_cell.length_b   1.000
_cell.length_c   1.000
_cell.angle_alpha   90.00
_cell.angle_beta   90.00
_cell.angle_gamma   90.00
#
_symmetry.space_group_name_H-M   'P 1'
#
loop_
_entity.id
_entity.type
_entity.pdbx_description
1 polymer ?
#
loop_
_entity_poly.entity_id
_entity_poly.type
_entity_poly.pdbx_seq_one_letter_code
_entity_poly.pdbx_strand_id
1 'polypeptide(L)'
;MTQIDPKIADWQQNKHVVGMIEFSASASAADCFPYYALPAEATFIGLAEADALCLMNDGTLQVYDHEVENRVLCPVAQNQTVFISALKVLEAHFGKCVADESYDEDESAAVAVRQQCGEIAGGDDYAEFFSMMVGA
;
A
#
# COMPACT_ATOMS: atom_id res chain seq x y z
N MET A 1 18.42 0.03 8.73
CA MET A 1 17.66 -0.54 7.61
C MET A 1 16.90 -1.75 8.11
N THR A 2 15.58 -1.62 8.16
CA THR A 2 14.65 -2.70 8.51
C THR A 2 14.68 -3.77 7.41
N GLN A 3 14.64 -5.05 7.80
CA GLN A 3 14.58 -6.14 6.84
C GLN A 3 13.18 -6.22 6.22
N ILE A 4 13.11 -6.32 4.88
CA ILE A 4 11.85 -6.53 4.15
C ILE A 4 11.32 -7.95 4.46
N ASP A 5 10.01 -8.04 4.73
CA ASP A 5 9.32 -9.30 4.96
C ASP A 5 9.49 -10.23 3.75
N PRO A 6 9.79 -11.53 3.94
CA PRO A 6 9.99 -12.47 2.83
C PRO A 6 8.83 -12.50 1.84
N LYS A 7 7.59 -12.25 2.29
CA LYS A 7 6.42 -12.23 1.41
C LYS A 7 6.41 -11.02 0.49
N ILE A 8 6.80 -9.84 1.00
CA ILE A 8 6.94 -8.63 0.18
C ILE A 8 8.10 -8.81 -0.81
N ALA A 9 9.21 -9.39 -0.38
CA ALA A 9 10.34 -9.69 -1.28
C ALA A 9 9.94 -10.66 -2.41
N ASP A 10 9.16 -11.71 -2.09
CA ASP A 10 8.56 -12.63 -3.06
C ASP A 10 7.63 -11.90 -4.04
N TRP A 11 6.79 -10.99 -3.55
CA TRP A 11 5.92 -10.16 -4.38
C TRP A 11 6.69 -9.25 -5.33
N GLN A 12 7.78 -8.63 -4.87
CA GLN A 12 8.65 -7.83 -5.74
C GLN A 12 9.27 -8.68 -6.85
N GLN A 13 9.79 -9.86 -6.54
CA GLN A 13 10.42 -10.73 -7.53
C GLN A 13 9.45 -11.23 -8.61
N ASN A 14 8.20 -11.49 -8.24
CA ASN A 14 7.20 -12.09 -9.14
C ASN A 14 6.26 -11.07 -9.80
N LYS A 15 6.45 -9.78 -9.54
CA LYS A 15 5.49 -8.71 -9.89
C LYS A 15 4.07 -9.03 -9.38
N HIS A 16 3.74 -8.53 -8.19
CA HIS A 16 2.42 -8.72 -7.60
C HIS A 16 1.67 -7.38 -7.52
N VAL A 17 0.37 -7.42 -7.81
CA VAL A 17 -0.50 -6.24 -7.83
C VAL A 17 -1.73 -6.50 -6.98
N VAL A 18 -2.04 -5.56 -6.08
CA VAL A 18 -3.26 -5.54 -5.27
C VAL A 18 -3.94 -4.20 -5.45
N GLY A 19 -5.03 -4.14 -6.22
CA GLY A 19 -5.65 -2.87 -6.60
C GLY A 19 -4.65 -1.97 -7.31
N MET A 20 -4.37 -0.80 -6.72
CA MET A 20 -3.40 0.16 -7.25
C MET A 20 -1.99 -0.02 -6.69
N ILE A 21 -1.74 -1.05 -5.87
CA ILE A 21 -0.43 -1.29 -5.26
C ILE A 21 0.36 -2.25 -6.14
N GLU A 22 1.54 -1.83 -6.62
CA GLU A 22 2.46 -2.68 -7.39
C GLU A 22 3.73 -2.97 -6.58
N PHE A 23 4.03 -4.26 -6.41
CA PHE A 23 5.33 -4.74 -5.95
C PHE A 23 6.12 -5.27 -7.14
N SER A 24 7.25 -4.65 -7.48
CA SER A 24 8.10 -5.11 -8.57
C SER A 24 9.58 -4.83 -8.29
N ALA A 25 10.44 -5.82 -8.55
CA ALA A 25 11.89 -5.70 -8.51
C ALA A 25 12.46 -4.90 -9.71
N SER A 26 11.66 -4.72 -10.77
CA SER A 26 12.03 -3.89 -11.92
C SER A 26 11.73 -2.41 -11.71
N ALA A 27 10.98 -2.07 -10.66
CA ALA A 27 10.77 -0.70 -10.25
C ALA A 27 11.80 -0.34 -9.18
N SER A 28 12.48 0.78 -9.36
CA SER A 28 13.31 1.38 -8.32
C SER A 28 12.87 2.81 -8.09
N ALA A 29 13.02 3.31 -6.86
CA ALA A 29 12.71 4.70 -6.58
C ALA A 29 13.49 5.67 -7.47
N ALA A 30 14.74 5.33 -7.84
CA ALA A 30 15.56 6.17 -8.72
C ALA A 30 15.01 6.25 -10.15
N ASP A 31 14.41 5.17 -10.65
CA ASP A 31 13.81 5.14 -11.99
C ASP A 31 12.42 5.80 -12.00
N CYS A 32 11.64 5.61 -10.94
CA CYS A 32 10.29 6.15 -10.81
C CYS A 32 10.29 7.65 -10.44
N PHE A 33 11.26 8.12 -9.66
CA PHE A 33 11.31 9.46 -9.08
C PHE A 33 12.64 10.16 -9.41
N PRO A 34 12.93 10.50 -10.68
CA PRO A 34 14.24 11.00 -11.09
C PRO A 34 14.57 12.41 -10.56
N TYR A 35 13.58 13.14 -10.04
CA TYR A 35 13.73 14.53 -9.61
C TYR A 35 13.84 14.71 -8.10
N TYR A 36 13.60 13.65 -7.31
CA TYR A 36 13.56 13.71 -5.86
C TYR A 36 14.18 12.46 -5.25
N ALA A 37 14.80 12.60 -4.09
CA ALA A 37 15.29 11.46 -3.32
C ALA A 37 14.29 11.11 -2.22
N LEU A 38 14.09 9.82 -1.97
CA LEU A 38 13.44 9.37 -0.75
C LEU A 38 14.36 9.65 0.46
N PRO A 39 13.79 9.88 1.66
CA PRO A 39 14.57 9.98 2.88
C PRO A 39 15.48 8.76 3.09
N ALA A 40 16.64 8.95 3.71
CA ALA A 40 17.62 7.87 3.93
C ALA A 40 17.08 6.73 4.82
N GLU A 41 16.08 7.04 5.64
CA GLU A 41 15.35 6.10 6.48
C GLU A 41 14.26 5.30 5.77
N ALA A 42 13.92 5.66 4.54
CA ALA A 42 12.87 5.04 3.74
C ALA A 42 13.47 3.98 2.80
N THR A 43 12.92 2.78 2.85
CA THR A 43 13.23 1.70 1.91
C THR A 43 12.05 1.54 0.96
N PHE A 44 12.25 1.84 -0.32
CA PHE A 44 11.24 1.62 -1.35
C PHE A 44 10.88 0.13 -1.45
N ILE A 45 9.58 -0.19 -1.33
CA ILE A 45 9.09 -1.57 -1.45
C ILE A 45 8.12 -1.76 -2.62
N GLY A 46 7.57 -0.68 -3.18
CA GLY A 46 6.67 -0.73 -4.32
C GLY A 46 6.04 0.62 -4.61
N LEU A 47 5.02 0.61 -5.45
CA LEU A 47 4.21 1.78 -5.78
C LEU A 47 2.82 1.63 -5.19
N ALA A 48 2.23 2.74 -4.76
CA ALA A 48 0.79 2.89 -4.56
C ALA A 48 0.30 3.91 -5.59
N GLU A 49 -0.40 3.44 -6.62
CA GLU A 49 -0.65 4.19 -7.85
C GLU A 49 0.68 4.68 -8.49
N ALA A 50 0.95 5.98 -8.42
CA ALA A 50 2.20 6.59 -8.90
C ALA A 50 3.18 6.93 -7.77
N ASP A 51 2.75 6.79 -6.51
CA ASP A 51 3.49 7.24 -5.33
C ASP A 51 4.35 6.14 -4.71
N ALA A 52 5.39 6.55 -3.97
CA ALA A 52 6.37 5.63 -3.42
C ALA A 52 5.86 4.97 -2.13
N LEU A 53 5.59 3.66 -2.17
CA LEU A 53 5.33 2.88 -0.97
C LEU A 53 6.65 2.48 -0.31
N CYS A 54 6.84 2.93 0.93
CA CYS A 54 8.11 2.80 1.64
C CYS A 54 7.97 2.11 2.99
N LEU A 55 8.97 1.31 3.34
CA LEU A 55 9.22 0.75 4.67
C LEU A 55 10.22 1.63 5.42
N MET A 56 9.85 2.10 6.60
CA MET A 56 10.67 2.96 7.44
C MET A 56 11.59 2.16 8.36
N ASN A 57 12.66 2.81 8.85
CA ASN A 57 13.60 2.22 9.80
C ASN A 57 12.95 1.79 11.14
N ASP A 58 11.82 2.39 11.52
CA ASP A 58 11.04 1.99 12.71
C ASP A 58 10.08 0.82 12.44
N GLY A 59 10.00 0.37 11.18
CA GLY A 59 9.16 -0.74 10.73
C GLY A 59 7.80 -0.30 10.18
N THR A 60 7.41 0.96 10.31
CA THR A 60 6.15 1.49 9.77
C THR A 60 6.18 1.59 8.25
N LEU A 61 5.01 1.68 7.63
CA LEU A 61 4.86 1.86 6.19
C LEU A 61 4.17 3.20 5.89
N GLN A 62 4.66 3.88 4.86
CA GLN A 62 4.19 5.20 4.45
C GLN A 62 4.19 5.32 2.92
N VAL A 63 3.28 6.13 2.39
CA VAL A 63 3.31 6.57 0.99
C VAL A 63 3.94 7.96 0.92
N TYR A 64 4.94 8.13 0.07
CA TYR A 64 5.54 9.43 -0.24
C TYR A 64 5.03 9.94 -1.59
N ASP A 65 4.69 11.23 -1.59
CA ASP A 65 4.25 11.99 -2.76
C ASP A 65 5.36 11.99 -3.83
N HIS A 66 5.03 11.56 -5.04
CA HIS A 66 5.98 11.56 -6.16
C HIS A 66 6.26 12.97 -6.73
N GLU A 67 5.41 13.95 -6.45
CA GLU A 67 5.54 15.33 -6.94
C GLU A 67 6.25 16.25 -5.94
N VAL A 68 6.29 15.89 -4.66
CA VAL A 68 6.80 16.75 -3.58
C VAL A 68 7.82 16.01 -2.72
N GLU A 69 9.08 16.47 -2.77
CA GLU A 69 10.20 15.89 -2.02
C GLU A 69 9.89 15.75 -0.52
N ASN A 70 10.16 14.57 0.04
CA ASN A 70 10.00 14.23 1.45
C ASN A 70 8.59 14.45 2.04
N ARG A 71 7.55 14.61 1.20
CA ARG A 71 6.18 14.73 1.68
C ARG A 71 5.55 13.35 1.82
N VAL A 72 5.14 13.03 3.05
CA VAL A 72 4.30 11.86 3.32
C VAL A 72 2.87 12.20 2.92
N LEU A 73 2.27 11.38 2.07
CA LEU A 73 0.85 11.48 1.72
C LEU A 73 -0.01 10.88 2.82
N CYS A 74 0.27 9.64 3.21
CA CYS A 74 -0.45 8.95 4.28
C CYS A 74 0.41 7.86 4.93
N PRO A 75 0.14 7.56 6.21
CA PRO A 75 0.59 6.33 6.83
C PRO A 75 -0.21 5.14 6.29
N VAL A 76 0.45 4.00 6.12
CA VAL A 76 -0.14 2.80 5.49
C VAL A 76 -0.39 1.70 6.52
N ALA A 77 0.59 1.43 7.38
CA ALA A 77 0.50 0.41 8.41
C ALA A 77 1.58 0.57 9.47
N GLN A 78 1.31 0.06 10.68
CA GLN A 78 2.28 0.04 11.78
C GLN A 78 3.48 -0.87 11.52
N ASN A 79 3.30 -1.92 10.71
CA ASN A 79 4.36 -2.83 10.30
C ASN A 79 3.96 -3.69 9.09
N GLN A 80 4.95 -4.39 8.52
CA GLN A 80 4.77 -5.25 7.35
C GLN A 80 3.77 -6.39 7.59
N THR A 81 3.75 -6.99 8.80
CA THR A 81 2.85 -8.11 9.12
C THR A 81 1.38 -7.69 9.07
N VAL A 82 1.05 -6.56 9.67
CA VAL A 82 -0.32 -6.04 9.63
C VAL A 82 -0.68 -5.51 8.25
N PHE A 83 0.26 -4.90 7.54
CA PHE A 83 0.06 -4.48 6.14
C PHE A 83 -0.33 -5.66 5.24
N ILE A 84 0.45 -6.74 5.24
CA ILE A 84 0.16 -7.97 4.47
C ILE A 84 -1.21 -8.53 4.83
N SER A 85 -1.61 -8.43 6.11
CA SER A 85 -2.92 -8.92 6.56
C SER A 85 -4.06 -8.05 6.03
N ALA A 86 -3.90 -6.72 5.99
CA ALA A 86 -4.87 -5.81 5.39
C ALA A 86 -4.96 -6.01 3.87
N LEU A 87 -3.84 -6.22 3.17
CA LEU A 87 -3.85 -6.49 1.73
C LEU A 87 -4.65 -7.73 1.36
N LYS A 88 -4.62 -8.79 2.17
CA LYS A 88 -5.46 -9.99 1.92
C LYS A 88 -6.95 -9.68 1.97
N VAL A 89 -7.37 -8.72 2.80
CA VAL A 89 -8.76 -8.27 2.86
C VAL A 89 -9.10 -7.49 1.59
N LEU A 90 -8.22 -6.59 1.14
CA LEU A 90 -8.36 -5.88 -0.14
C LEU A 90 -8.44 -6.85 -1.33
N GLU A 91 -7.51 -7.80 -1.44
CA GLU A 91 -7.51 -8.82 -2.51
C GLU A 91 -8.83 -9.60 -2.54
N ALA A 92 -9.34 -10.00 -1.37
CA ALA A 92 -10.61 -10.70 -1.27
C ALA A 92 -11.80 -9.81 -1.68
N HIS A 93 -11.76 -8.51 -1.37
CA HIS A 93 -12.76 -7.55 -1.81
C HIS A 93 -12.72 -7.37 -3.33
N PHE A 94 -11.56 -7.07 -3.92
CA PHE A 94 -11.42 -6.92 -5.37
C PHE A 94 -11.79 -8.20 -6.12
N GLY A 95 -11.47 -9.37 -5.57
CA GLY A 95 -11.92 -10.64 -6.14
C GLY A 95 -13.45 -10.79 -6.21
N LYS A 96 -14.19 -10.18 -5.27
CA LYS A 96 -15.66 -10.13 -5.32
C LYS A 96 -16.17 -9.10 -6.32
N CYS A 97 -15.58 -7.90 -6.36
CA CYS A 97 -15.95 -6.87 -7.34
C CYS A 97 -15.81 -7.38 -8.78
N VAL A 98 -14.71 -8.10 -9.07
CA VAL A 98 -14.49 -8.74 -10.39
C VAL A 98 -15.54 -9.81 -10.70
N ALA A 99 -16.06 -10.50 -9.68
CA ALA A 99 -17.03 -11.57 -9.85
C ALA A 99 -18.49 -11.08 -9.92
N ASP A 100 -18.78 -9.89 -9.39
CA ASP A 100 -20.11 -9.32 -9.24
C ASP A 100 -20.07 -7.79 -9.36
N GLU A 101 -20.47 -7.26 -10.52
CA GLU A 101 -20.54 -5.82 -10.79
C GLU A 101 -21.46 -5.08 -9.80
N SER A 102 -22.50 -5.73 -9.27
CA SER A 102 -23.39 -5.09 -8.29
C SER A 102 -22.73 -4.92 -6.91
N TYR A 103 -21.75 -5.77 -6.60
CA TYR A 103 -20.94 -5.64 -5.40
C TYR A 103 -19.87 -4.54 -5.54
N ASP A 104 -19.38 -4.29 -6.76
CA ASP A 104 -18.46 -3.17 -7.05
C ASP A 104 -19.12 -1.81 -6.78
N GLU A 105 -20.43 -1.70 -7.05
CA GLU A 105 -21.23 -0.51 -6.76
C GLU A 105 -21.71 -0.42 -5.29
N ASP A 106 -21.41 -1.42 -4.44
CA ASP A 106 -21.82 -1.43 -3.03
C ASP A 106 -20.87 -0.58 -2.17
N GLU A 107 -21.18 0.71 -2.07
CA GLU A 107 -20.47 1.67 -1.22
C GLU A 107 -20.38 1.19 0.25
N SER A 108 -21.40 0.50 0.77
CA SER A 108 -21.37 0.01 2.15
C SER A 108 -20.35 -1.11 2.33
N ALA A 109 -20.17 -1.96 1.32
CA ALA A 109 -19.13 -2.97 1.32
C ALA A 109 -17.73 -2.35 1.25
N ALA A 110 -17.54 -1.31 0.43
CA ALA A 110 -16.27 -0.59 0.34
C ALA A 110 -15.92 0.10 1.68
N VAL A 111 -16.87 0.79 2.32
CA VAL A 111 -16.70 1.39 3.65
C VAL A 111 -16.33 0.34 4.70
N ALA A 112 -17.01 -0.82 4.70
CA ALA A 112 -16.71 -1.90 5.64
C ALA A 112 -15.29 -2.46 5.46
N VAL A 113 -14.85 -2.63 4.21
CA VAL A 113 -13.50 -3.10 3.87
C VAL A 113 -12.45 -2.08 4.27
N ARG A 114 -12.67 -0.80 3.98
CA ARG A 114 -11.82 0.30 4.46
C ARG A 114 -11.63 0.24 5.97
N GLN A 115 -12.74 0.18 6.72
CA GLN A 115 -12.69 0.15 8.18
C GLN A 115 -11.92 -1.07 8.68
N GLN A 116 -12.22 -2.26 8.16
CA GLN A 116 -11.55 -3.49 8.54
C GLN A 116 -10.03 -3.43 8.25
N CYS A 117 -9.64 -2.91 7.09
CA CYS A 117 -8.22 -2.77 6.75
C CYS A 117 -7.50 -1.77 7.64
N GLY A 118 -8.12 -0.62 7.92
CA GLY A 118 -7.58 0.39 8.84
C GLY A 118 -7.37 -0.16 10.25
N GLU A 119 -8.38 -0.86 10.80
CA GLU A 119 -8.29 -1.54 12.10
C GLU A 119 -7.13 -2.54 12.15
N ILE A 120 -6.97 -3.36 11.11
CA ILE A 120 -5.84 -4.30 11.00
C ILE A 120 -4.51 -3.55 10.94
N ALA A 121 -4.41 -2.51 10.11
CA ALA A 121 -3.18 -1.79 9.84
C ALA A 121 -2.65 -0.96 11.03
N GLY A 122 -3.51 -0.64 12.00
CA GLY A 122 -3.11 0.03 13.24
C GLY A 122 -4.11 1.04 13.79
N GLY A 123 -5.32 1.13 13.23
CA GLY A 123 -6.39 2.03 13.65
C GLY A 123 -6.76 3.08 12.60
N ASP A 124 -7.57 4.06 13.03
CA ASP A 124 -8.23 5.03 12.14
C ASP A 124 -7.26 5.87 11.30
N ASP A 125 -6.07 6.18 11.83
CA ASP A 125 -5.05 6.97 11.13
C ASP A 125 -4.58 6.30 9.82
N TYR A 126 -4.74 4.98 9.69
CA TYR A 126 -4.32 4.21 8.51
C TYR A 126 -5.48 3.96 7.52
N ALA A 127 -6.72 4.25 7.91
CA ALA A 127 -7.90 3.94 7.11
C ALA A 127 -7.97 4.74 5.81
N GLU A 128 -7.36 5.93 5.76
CA GLU A 128 -7.37 6.79 4.57
C GLU A 128 -6.60 6.18 3.40
N PHE A 129 -5.51 5.45 3.67
CA PHE A 129 -4.82 4.70 2.63
C PHE A 129 -5.77 3.69 1.95
N PHE A 130 -6.55 2.96 2.75
CA PHE A 130 -7.49 1.97 2.24
C PHE A 130 -8.73 2.58 1.58
N SER A 131 -9.16 3.77 2.02
CA SER A 131 -10.19 4.58 1.37
C SER A 131 -9.86 4.82 -0.09
N MET A 132 -8.63 5.27 -0.38
CA MET A 132 -8.17 5.50 -1.76
C MET A 132 -8.17 4.22 -2.61
N MET A 133 -7.91 3.06 -2.01
CA MET A 133 -7.86 1.78 -2.73
C MET A 133 -9.25 1.26 -3.13
N VAL A 134 -10.28 1.52 -2.32
CA VAL A 134 -11.66 1.01 -2.54
C VAL A 134 -12.65 2.08 -2.97
N GLY A 135 -12.26 3.35 -3.00
CA GLY A 135 -13.10 4.47 -3.41
C GLY A 135 -14.19 4.87 -2.40
N ALA A 136 -13.92 4.82 -1.08
CA ALA A 136 -14.93 5.00 -0.02
C ALA A 136 -14.48 5.86 1.17
#